data_AF-A0A962UJT4-F1
#
_entry.id   AF-A0A962UJT4-F1
#
_cell.length_a   1.000
_cell.length_b   1.000
_cell.length_c   1.000
_cell.angle_alpha   90.00
_cell.angle_beta   90.00
_cell.angle_gamma   90.00
#
_symmetry.space_group_name_H-M   'P 1'
#
loop_
_entity.id
_entity.type
_entity.pdbx_description
1 polymer ?
#
loop_
_entity_poly.entity_id
_entity_poly.type
_entity_poly.pdbx_seq_one_letter_code
_entity_poly.pdbx_strand_id
1 'polypeptide(L)'
;MKRLQVAAAIILLLLPAAAIAHSPIKGLDNFYAGFLHPLFVPAHLLPILVLGFLFGQQGPARLQAAIIVFLVAVVGGLASTLLSPGWSVELVLLVGAAVTGVLVALSIPLPLATYVALAALLGLMVGIDSAQDDLSGRGRLAALLGTCVSAYLLLLYAMVFADFFTRREWQRIGLRIAGSWVAASAMLVLSLSLVG
;
A
#
# COMPACT_ATOMS: atom_id res chain seq x y z
N MET A 1 -0.07 39.68 32.84
CA MET A 1 -1.28 39.02 32.30
C MET A 1 -1.20 38.76 30.79
N LYS A 2 -0.98 39.77 29.93
CA LYS A 2 -0.88 39.57 28.46
C LYS A 2 0.17 38.55 28.01
N ARG A 3 1.37 38.54 28.63
CA ARG A 3 2.46 37.60 28.25
C ARG A 3 2.14 36.14 28.57
N LEU A 4 1.41 35.87 29.66
CA LEU A 4 0.96 34.51 30.01
C LEU A 4 -0.12 34.02 29.05
N GLN A 5 -1.02 34.91 28.61
CA GLN A 5 -2.06 34.56 27.64
C GLN A 5 -1.47 34.22 26.27
N VAL A 6 -0.44 34.96 25.83
CA VAL A 6 0.28 34.67 24.58
C VAL A 6 1.03 33.34 24.67
N ALA A 7 1.72 33.08 25.79
CA ALA A 7 2.40 31.80 26.00
C ALA A 7 1.42 30.61 26.02
N ALA A 8 0.28 30.76 26.70
CA ALA A 8 -0.76 29.73 26.73
C ALA A 8 -1.38 29.48 25.34
N ALA A 9 -1.61 30.54 24.54
CA ALA A 9 -2.11 30.41 23.17
C ALA A 9 -1.11 29.71 22.25
N ILE A 10 0.19 30.01 22.38
CA ILE A 10 1.25 29.33 21.62
C ILE A 10 1.33 27.85 22.01
N ILE A 11 1.24 27.52 23.30
CA ILE A 11 1.21 26.13 23.77
C ILE A 11 -0.02 25.40 23.21
N LEU A 12 -1.19 26.05 23.19
CA LEU A 12 -2.41 25.45 22.64
C LEU A 12 -2.32 25.20 21.12
N LEU A 13 -1.61 26.07 20.39
CA LEU A 13 -1.35 25.92 18.95
C LEU A 13 -0.31 24.83 18.63
N LEU A 14 0.56 24.53 19.59
CA LEU A 14 1.61 23.51 19.48
C LEU A 14 1.15 22.13 19.96
N LEU A 15 0.01 22.05 20.65
CA LEU A 15 -0.60 20.77 21.00
C LEU A 15 -1.18 20.16 19.71
N PRO A 16 -0.80 18.92 19.34
CA PRO A 16 -1.45 18.24 18.24
C PRO A 16 -2.92 18.08 18.61
N ALA A 17 -3.80 18.79 17.91
CA ALA A 17 -5.23 18.53 18.01
C ALA A 17 -5.44 17.08 17.54
N ALA A 18 -6.17 16.29 18.32
CA ALA A 18 -6.63 14.98 17.85
C ALA A 18 -7.38 15.22 16.53
N ALA A 19 -6.79 14.78 15.42
CA ALA A 19 -7.47 14.77 14.15
C ALA A 19 -8.56 13.71 14.27
N ILE A 20 -9.77 14.14 14.66
CA ILE A 20 -10.97 13.32 14.55
C ILE A 20 -11.26 13.22 13.04
N ALA A 21 -10.51 12.38 12.35
CA ALA A 21 -10.72 12.04 10.96
C ALA A 21 -11.93 11.11 10.91
N HIS A 22 -13.13 11.70 10.93
CA HIS A 22 -14.27 11.08 10.28
C HIS A 22 -13.91 10.73 8.83
N SER A 23 -14.48 9.66 8.27
CA SER A 23 -14.21 9.17 6.90
C SER A 23 -13.94 10.33 5.92
N PRO A 24 -12.85 10.30 5.12
CA PRO A 24 -12.41 11.44 4.30
C PRO A 24 -13.49 11.97 3.35
N ILE A 25 -14.51 11.15 3.06
CA ILE A 25 -15.63 11.48 2.18
C ILE A 25 -16.94 11.23 2.92
N LYS A 26 -17.64 12.31 3.31
CA LYS A 26 -18.99 12.22 3.91
C LYS A 26 -19.97 11.57 2.92
N GLY A 27 -20.70 10.56 3.36
CA GLY A 27 -21.75 9.88 2.58
C GLY A 27 -21.30 8.63 1.81
N LEU A 28 -20.03 8.24 1.90
CA LEU A 28 -19.54 6.99 1.34
C LEU A 28 -19.97 5.80 2.20
N ASP A 29 -20.47 4.73 1.57
CA ASP A 29 -20.73 3.49 2.30
C ASP A 29 -19.43 2.77 2.69
N ASN A 30 -19.54 1.77 3.57
CA ASN A 30 -18.38 1.03 4.08
C ASN A 30 -17.59 0.32 2.98
N PHE A 31 -18.25 -0.12 1.90
CA PHE A 31 -17.57 -0.77 0.78
C PHE A 31 -16.63 0.20 0.07
N TYR A 32 -17.13 1.39 -0.30
CA TYR A 32 -16.33 2.39 -0.98
C TYR A 32 -15.23 2.96 -0.06
N ALA A 33 -15.48 3.07 1.25
CA ALA A 33 -14.45 3.46 2.22
C ALA A 33 -13.30 2.45 2.21
N GLY A 34 -13.60 1.15 2.24
CA GLY A 34 -12.61 0.10 2.08
C GLY A 34 -11.95 0.09 0.69
N PHE A 35 -12.71 0.33 -0.37
CA PHE A 35 -12.19 0.40 -1.73
C PHE A 35 -11.14 1.51 -1.92
N LEU A 36 -11.30 2.63 -1.23
CA LEU A 36 -10.31 3.72 -1.30
C LEU A 36 -9.18 3.56 -0.28
N HIS A 37 -9.31 2.65 0.68
CA HIS A 37 -8.36 2.52 1.79
C HIS A 37 -6.90 2.31 1.32
N PRO A 38 -6.58 1.34 0.43
CA PRO A 38 -5.21 1.17 -0.05
C PRO A 38 -4.64 2.35 -0.83
N LEU A 39 -5.49 3.25 -1.35
CA LEU A 39 -5.06 4.42 -2.11
C LEU A 39 -4.60 5.57 -1.19
N PHE A 40 -5.15 5.63 0.02
CA PHE A 40 -4.86 6.68 1.00
C PHE A 40 -3.88 6.25 2.09
N VAL A 41 -3.55 4.95 2.18
CA VAL A 41 -2.50 4.42 3.06
C VAL A 41 -1.22 4.21 2.24
N PRO A 42 -0.18 5.05 2.39
CA PRO A 42 1.05 4.92 1.61
C PRO A 42 1.71 3.55 1.77
N ALA A 43 1.65 2.97 2.97
CA ALA A 43 2.15 1.64 3.27
C ALA A 43 1.44 0.52 2.48
N HIS A 44 0.25 0.76 1.93
CA HIS A 44 -0.43 -0.18 1.03
C HIS A 44 -0.18 0.20 -0.43
N LEU A 45 -0.35 1.49 -0.77
CA LEU A 45 -0.22 1.98 -2.14
C LEU A 45 1.15 1.67 -2.74
N LEU A 46 2.22 2.05 -2.03
CA LEU A 46 3.59 1.96 -2.55
C LEU A 46 3.98 0.51 -2.87
N PRO A 47 3.86 -0.49 -1.96
CA PRO A 47 4.24 -1.87 -2.29
C PRO A 47 3.39 -2.47 -3.41
N ILE A 48 2.08 -2.17 -3.47
CA ILE A 48 1.21 -2.67 -4.54
C ILE A 48 1.64 -2.09 -5.90
N LEU A 49 1.95 -0.79 -5.95
CA LEU A 49 2.41 -0.14 -7.18
C LEU A 49 3.72 -0.73 -7.69
N VAL A 50 4.76 -0.84 -6.85
CA VAL A 50 6.04 -1.40 -7.30
C VAL A 50 5.98 -2.89 -7.58
N LEU A 51 5.14 -3.65 -6.89
CA LEU A 51 4.90 -5.05 -7.23
C LEU A 51 4.25 -5.16 -8.63
N GLY A 52 3.27 -4.31 -8.92
CA GLY A 52 2.66 -4.21 -10.24
C GLY A 52 3.68 -3.82 -11.31
N PHE A 53 4.51 -2.80 -11.05
CA PHE A 53 5.57 -2.40 -11.98
C PHE A 53 6.56 -3.53 -12.26
N LEU A 54 7.00 -4.22 -11.20
CA LEU A 54 7.91 -5.36 -11.29
C LEU A 54 7.30 -6.48 -12.13
N PHE A 55 5.98 -6.73 -12.00
CA PHE A 55 5.31 -7.74 -12.79
C PHE A 55 5.17 -7.35 -14.26
N GLY A 56 4.82 -6.09 -14.53
CA GLY A 56 4.68 -5.57 -15.88
C GLY A 56 5.99 -5.61 -16.68
N GLN A 57 7.15 -5.52 -16.02
CA GLN A 57 8.46 -5.68 -16.68
C GLN A 57 8.72 -7.07 -17.26
N GLN A 58 8.01 -8.11 -16.80
CA GLN A 58 8.26 -9.51 -17.18
C GLN A 58 7.22 -10.07 -18.17
N GLY A 59 6.14 -9.33 -18.43
CA GLY A 59 4.98 -9.77 -19.21
C GLY A 59 3.96 -10.56 -18.38
N PRO A 60 2.66 -10.22 -18.46
CA PRO A 60 1.62 -10.73 -17.56
C PRO A 60 1.38 -12.25 -17.65
N ALA A 61 1.61 -12.86 -18.83
CA ALA A 61 1.42 -14.30 -19.03
C ALA A 61 2.37 -15.15 -18.16
N ARG A 62 3.60 -14.66 -17.92
CA ARG A 62 4.60 -15.38 -17.11
C ARG A 62 4.25 -15.36 -15.62
N LEU A 63 3.52 -14.35 -15.16
CA LEU A 63 3.31 -14.06 -13.74
C LEU A 63 1.91 -14.35 -13.22
N GLN A 64 1.10 -15.11 -13.97
CA GLN A 64 -0.24 -15.53 -13.53
C GLN A 64 -0.24 -16.14 -12.13
N ALA A 65 0.75 -17.01 -11.83
CA ALA A 65 0.89 -17.60 -10.51
C ALA A 65 1.11 -16.55 -9.42
N ALA A 66 1.97 -15.55 -9.64
CA ALA A 66 2.24 -14.49 -8.67
C ALA A 66 1.02 -13.58 -8.46
N ILE A 67 0.25 -13.28 -9.52
CA ILE A 67 -0.98 -12.49 -9.45
C ILE A 67 -2.04 -13.20 -8.60
N ILE A 68 -2.24 -14.51 -8.82
CA ILE A 68 -3.18 -15.32 -8.04
C ILE A 68 -2.71 -15.41 -6.58
N VAL A 69 -1.41 -15.65 -6.36
CA VAL A 69 -0.84 -15.72 -5.02
C VAL A 69 -1.00 -14.41 -4.26
N PHE A 70 -0.82 -13.26 -4.92
CA PHE A 70 -1.09 -11.96 -4.30
C PHE A 70 -2.55 -11.86 -3.84
N LEU A 71 -3.51 -12.20 -4.71
CA LEU A 71 -4.94 -12.15 -4.36
C LEU A 71 -5.27 -13.07 -3.17
N VAL A 72 -4.79 -14.31 -3.20
CA VAL A 72 -5.00 -15.28 -2.12
C VAL A 72 -4.36 -14.79 -0.82
N ALA A 73 -3.17 -14.19 -0.90
CA ALA A 73 -2.46 -13.65 0.26
C ALA A 73 -3.20 -12.44 0.86
N VAL A 74 -3.69 -11.50 0.04
CA VAL A 74 -4.52 -10.37 0.49
C VAL A 74 -5.79 -10.88 1.17
N VAL A 75 -6.50 -11.84 0.57
CA VAL A 75 -7.69 -12.45 1.17
C VAL A 75 -7.36 -13.11 2.50
N GLY A 76 -6.26 -13.86 2.59
CA GLY A 76 -5.80 -14.47 3.83
C GLY A 76 -5.46 -13.46 4.92
N GLY A 77 -4.78 -12.37 4.56
CA GLY A 77 -4.45 -11.28 5.47
C GLY A 77 -5.70 -10.58 5.99
N LEU A 78 -6.61 -10.20 5.11
CA LEU A 78 -7.89 -9.58 5.48
C LEU A 78 -8.73 -10.52 6.37
N ALA A 79 -8.79 -11.81 6.03
CA ALA A 79 -9.51 -12.81 6.83
C ALA A 79 -8.91 -12.97 8.24
N SER A 80 -7.59 -12.85 8.38
CA SER A 80 -6.94 -12.88 9.70
C SER A 80 -7.42 -11.75 10.62
N THR A 81 -7.74 -10.58 10.06
CA THR A 81 -8.28 -9.45 10.82
C THR A 81 -9.67 -9.73 11.40
N LEU A 82 -10.39 -10.72 10.90
CA LEU A 82 -11.69 -11.13 11.47
C LEU A 82 -11.54 -11.95 12.75
N LEU A 83 -10.36 -12.54 12.98
CA LEU A 83 -10.08 -13.42 14.11
C LEU A 83 -9.32 -12.70 15.23
N SER A 84 -8.48 -11.73 14.87
CA SER A 84 -7.71 -10.91 15.80
C SER A 84 -7.55 -9.49 15.25
N PRO A 85 -7.37 -8.47 16.12
CA PRO A 85 -6.99 -7.13 15.66
C PRO A 85 -5.78 -7.18 14.73
N GLY A 86 -5.75 -6.29 13.74
CA GLY A 86 -4.63 -6.19 12.81
C GLY A 86 -3.32 -5.95 13.53
N TRP A 87 -2.24 -6.55 13.03
CA TRP A 87 -0.89 -6.22 13.51
C TRP A 87 -0.36 -5.08 12.67
N SER A 88 0.26 -4.08 13.30
CA SER A 88 1.00 -3.06 12.57
C SER A 88 2.20 -3.72 11.91
N VAL A 89 2.14 -3.85 10.59
CA VAL A 89 3.23 -4.39 9.75
C VAL A 89 3.71 -3.34 8.74
N GLU A 90 3.37 -2.07 9.00
CA GLU A 90 3.74 -0.91 8.20
C GLU A 90 5.25 -0.87 7.87
N LEU A 91 6.12 -1.11 8.86
CA LEU A 91 7.57 -1.13 8.64
C LEU A 91 7.98 -2.18 7.59
N VAL A 92 7.39 -3.38 7.66
CA VAL A 92 7.68 -4.48 6.73
C VAL A 92 7.20 -4.10 5.33
N LEU A 93 6.04 -3.47 5.22
CA LEU A 93 5.47 -3.01 3.95
C LEU A 93 6.32 -1.91 3.29
N LEU A 94 6.77 -0.92 4.07
CA LEU A 94 7.59 0.18 3.56
C LEU A 94 9.01 -0.28 3.18
N VAL A 95 9.63 -1.14 3.99
CA VAL A 95 10.91 -1.78 3.62
C VAL A 95 10.74 -2.63 2.37
N GLY A 96 9.66 -3.42 2.30
CA GLY A 96 9.31 -4.23 1.14
C GLY A 96 9.08 -3.39 -0.12
N ALA A 97 8.40 -2.25 -0.01
CA ALA A 97 8.20 -1.30 -1.08
C ALA A 97 9.52 -0.67 -1.54
N ALA A 98 10.39 -0.28 -0.61
CA ALA A 98 11.71 0.27 -0.93
C ALA A 98 12.57 -0.74 -1.70
N VAL A 99 12.70 -1.98 -1.20
CA VAL A 99 13.44 -3.06 -1.86
C VAL A 99 12.84 -3.38 -3.23
N THR A 100 11.52 -3.53 -3.32
CA THR A 100 10.84 -3.86 -4.58
C THR A 100 10.97 -2.73 -5.60
N GLY A 101 10.90 -1.46 -5.18
CA GLY A 101 11.15 -0.31 -6.05
C GLY A 101 12.58 -0.25 -6.58
N VAL A 102 13.57 -0.62 -5.75
CA VAL A 102 14.95 -0.82 -6.22
C VAL A 102 15.04 -1.94 -7.25
N LEU A 103 14.36 -3.08 -7.04
CA LEU A 103 14.32 -4.17 -8.03
C LEU A 103 13.74 -3.71 -9.37
N VAL A 104 12.66 -2.91 -9.35
CA VAL A 104 12.09 -2.28 -10.55
C VAL A 104 13.12 -1.39 -11.24
N ALA A 105 13.83 -0.55 -10.47
CA ALA A 105 14.85 0.36 -10.97
C ALA A 105 16.09 -0.36 -11.52
N LEU A 106 16.45 -1.52 -10.98
CA LEU A 106 17.55 -2.35 -11.48
C LEU A 106 17.15 -3.12 -12.74
N SER A 107 15.87 -3.48 -12.90
CA SER A 107 15.34 -4.21 -14.06
C SER A 107 16.10 -5.53 -14.35
N ILE A 108 16.51 -6.22 -13.29
CA ILE A 108 17.26 -7.48 -13.39
C ILE A 108 16.27 -8.65 -13.54
N PRO A 109 16.53 -9.63 -14.41
CA PRO A 109 15.70 -10.82 -14.50
C PRO A 109 15.81 -11.67 -13.23
N LEU A 110 14.70 -11.84 -12.52
CA LEU A 110 14.60 -12.71 -11.34
C LEU A 110 13.94 -14.06 -11.67
N PRO A 111 14.17 -15.10 -10.84
CA PRO A 111 13.43 -16.36 -10.97
C PRO A 111 11.96 -16.19 -10.55
N LEU A 112 11.06 -17.02 -11.11
CA LEU A 112 9.61 -16.96 -10.83
C LEU A 112 9.30 -17.01 -9.33
N ALA A 113 10.04 -17.83 -8.59
CA ALA A 113 9.90 -17.99 -7.14
C ALA A 113 10.02 -16.65 -6.38
N THR A 114 10.88 -15.73 -6.82
CA THR A 114 11.04 -14.43 -6.17
C THR A 114 9.78 -13.57 -6.33
N TYR A 115 9.18 -13.53 -7.52
CA TYR A 115 7.93 -12.78 -7.73
C TYR A 115 6.78 -13.38 -6.92
N VAL A 116 6.68 -14.71 -6.86
CA VAL A 116 5.67 -15.42 -6.05
C VAL A 116 5.87 -15.16 -4.57
N ALA A 117 7.11 -15.18 -4.07
CA ALA A 117 7.42 -14.88 -2.67
C ALA A 117 7.10 -13.43 -2.31
N LEU A 118 7.46 -12.46 -3.17
CA LEU A 118 7.11 -11.06 -2.98
C LEU A 118 5.59 -10.84 -3.02
N ALA A 119 4.88 -11.51 -3.93
CA ALA A 119 3.42 -11.48 -4.01
C ALA A 119 2.77 -11.99 -2.72
N ALA A 120 3.22 -13.13 -2.24
CA ALA A 120 2.70 -13.75 -1.02
C ALA A 120 2.97 -12.86 0.20
N LEU A 121 4.21 -12.40 0.36
CA LEU A 121 4.61 -11.59 1.50
C LEU A 121 3.87 -10.24 1.51
N LEU A 122 4.00 -9.45 0.46
CA LEU A 122 3.42 -8.11 0.42
C LEU A 122 1.89 -8.15 0.39
N GLY A 123 1.29 -9.10 -0.34
CA GLY A 123 -0.17 -9.28 -0.34
C GLY A 123 -0.70 -9.63 1.06
N LEU A 124 -0.03 -10.56 1.76
CA LEU A 124 -0.43 -10.94 3.12
C LEU A 124 -0.29 -9.77 4.09
N MET A 125 0.84 -9.06 4.05
CA MET A 125 1.09 -7.92 4.94
C MET A 125 0.09 -6.78 4.68
N VAL A 126 -0.24 -6.48 3.42
CA VAL A 126 -1.28 -5.49 3.09
C VAL A 126 -2.61 -5.91 3.71
N GLY A 127 -2.99 -7.18 3.59
CA GLY A 127 -4.25 -7.66 4.16
C GLY A 127 -4.30 -7.59 5.70
N ILE A 128 -3.20 -7.94 6.38
CA ILE A 128 -3.09 -7.87 7.85
C ILE A 128 -3.19 -6.41 8.34
N ASP A 129 -2.50 -5.50 7.66
CA ASP A 129 -2.43 -4.07 8.02
C ASP A 129 -3.72 -3.30 7.66
N SER A 130 -4.61 -3.90 6.86
CA SER A 130 -5.88 -3.33 6.43
C SER A 130 -7.06 -3.56 7.40
N ALA A 131 -6.78 -3.74 8.70
CA ALA A 131 -7.82 -3.96 9.68
C ALA A 131 -8.78 -2.75 9.78
N GLN A 132 -10.07 -3.04 9.95
CA GLN A 132 -11.16 -2.04 10.04
C GLN A 132 -11.83 -2.16 11.41
N ASP A 133 -11.05 -1.92 12.47
CA ASP A 133 -11.45 -2.25 13.84
C ASP A 133 -12.58 -1.36 14.39
N ASP A 134 -12.80 -0.19 13.80
CA ASP A 134 -13.93 0.70 14.11
C ASP A 134 -15.27 0.16 13.57
N LEU A 135 -15.25 -0.80 12.65
CA LEU A 135 -16.43 -1.37 12.01
C LEU A 135 -16.73 -2.77 12.56
N SER A 136 -18.02 -3.13 12.58
CA SER A 136 -18.47 -4.46 12.97
C SER A 136 -19.49 -5.05 11.99
N GLY A 137 -19.68 -6.36 12.06
CA GLY A 137 -20.67 -7.10 11.28
C GLY A 137 -20.57 -6.87 9.76
N ARG A 138 -21.72 -6.57 9.13
CA ARG A 138 -21.82 -6.38 7.67
C ARG A 138 -21.01 -5.18 7.17
N GLY A 139 -20.87 -4.13 7.97
CA GLY A 139 -20.09 -2.94 7.61
C GLY A 139 -18.61 -3.27 7.45
N ARG A 140 -18.04 -4.01 8.41
CA ARG A 140 -16.66 -4.50 8.33
C ARG A 140 -16.45 -5.39 7.11
N LEU A 141 -17.36 -6.34 6.86
CA LEU A 141 -17.25 -7.22 5.69
C LEU A 141 -17.28 -6.43 4.37
N ALA A 142 -18.17 -5.44 4.25
CA ALA A 142 -18.24 -4.59 3.06
C ALA A 142 -16.91 -3.83 2.85
N ALA A 143 -16.33 -3.25 3.90
CA ALA A 143 -15.05 -2.55 3.82
C ALA A 143 -13.87 -3.48 3.46
N LEU A 144 -13.79 -4.67 4.04
CA LEU A 144 -12.74 -5.64 3.71
C LEU A 144 -12.88 -6.12 2.25
N LEU A 145 -14.11 -6.33 1.76
CA LEU A 145 -14.35 -6.65 0.36
C LEU A 145 -13.91 -5.52 -0.57
N GLY A 146 -14.24 -4.27 -0.24
CA GLY A 146 -13.77 -3.09 -0.99
C GLY A 146 -12.24 -3.04 -1.04
N THR A 147 -11.59 -3.27 0.10
CA THR A 147 -10.12 -3.30 0.23
C THR A 147 -9.48 -4.40 -0.63
N CYS A 148 -10.07 -5.60 -0.62
CA CYS A 148 -9.62 -6.71 -1.47
C CYS A 148 -9.71 -6.36 -2.96
N VAL A 149 -10.87 -5.84 -3.39
CA VAL A 149 -11.10 -5.47 -4.81
C VAL A 149 -10.13 -4.38 -5.23
N SER A 150 -9.96 -3.33 -4.43
CA SER A 150 -9.06 -2.22 -4.76
C SER A 150 -7.60 -2.63 -4.79
N ALA A 151 -7.12 -3.41 -3.81
CA ALA A 151 -5.74 -3.92 -3.81
C ALA A 151 -5.45 -4.75 -5.06
N TYR A 152 -6.38 -5.61 -5.45
CA TYR A 152 -6.25 -6.42 -6.66
C TYR A 152 -6.27 -5.57 -7.94
N LEU A 153 -7.22 -4.63 -8.06
CA LEU A 153 -7.29 -3.73 -9.21
C LEU A 153 -6.04 -2.84 -9.30
N LEU A 154 -5.57 -2.26 -8.19
CA LEU A 154 -4.35 -1.45 -8.16
C LEU A 154 -3.15 -2.24 -8.68
N LEU A 155 -2.97 -3.49 -8.25
CA LEU A 155 -1.92 -4.36 -8.78
C LEU A 155 -2.05 -4.54 -10.29
N LEU A 156 -3.25 -4.92 -10.76
CA LEU A 156 -3.49 -5.19 -12.18
C LEU A 156 -3.28 -3.94 -13.05
N TYR A 157 -3.79 -2.78 -12.62
CA TYR A 157 -3.60 -1.52 -13.35
C TYR A 157 -2.14 -1.09 -13.37
N ALA A 158 -1.41 -1.19 -12.25
CA ALA A 158 0.01 -0.89 -12.20
C ALA A 158 0.82 -1.85 -13.10
N MET A 159 0.46 -3.13 -13.13
CA MET A 159 1.09 -4.13 -14.00
C MET A 159 0.83 -3.86 -15.48
N VAL A 160 -0.42 -3.63 -15.87
CA VAL A 160 -0.78 -3.32 -17.27
C VAL A 160 -0.14 -2.02 -17.72
N PHE A 161 -0.10 -1.02 -16.84
CA PHE A 161 0.63 0.23 -17.09
C PHE A 161 2.11 -0.07 -17.36
N ALA A 162 2.79 -0.77 -16.46
CA ALA A 162 4.21 -1.07 -16.64
C ALA A 162 4.50 -1.91 -17.89
N ASP A 163 3.68 -2.92 -18.19
CA ASP A 163 3.78 -3.72 -19.42
C ASP A 163 3.69 -2.84 -20.67
N PHE A 164 2.73 -1.90 -20.71
CA PHE A 164 2.60 -0.95 -21.81
C PHE A 164 3.85 -0.06 -21.98
N PHE A 165 4.51 0.31 -20.88
CA PHE A 165 5.72 1.13 -20.85
C PHE A 165 7.03 0.31 -20.92
N THR A 166 7.01 -0.90 -21.49
CA THR A 166 8.23 -1.69 -21.73
C THR A 166 8.60 -1.86 -23.22
N ARG A 167 7.81 -1.27 -24.13
CA ARG A 167 7.93 -1.45 -25.59
C ARG A 167 9.13 -0.74 -26.22
N ARG A 168 9.60 0.36 -25.62
CA ARG A 168 10.76 1.14 -26.09
C ARG A 168 11.74 1.38 -24.95
N GLU A 169 13.03 1.51 -25.27
CA GLU A 169 14.08 1.69 -24.25
C GLU A 169 13.86 2.92 -23.35
N TRP A 170 13.42 4.04 -23.90
CA TRP A 170 13.13 5.25 -23.10
C TRP A 170 11.97 5.03 -22.11
N GLN A 171 10.99 4.19 -22.47
CA GLN A 171 9.88 3.86 -21.57
C GLN A 171 10.36 2.99 -20.41
N ARG A 172 11.26 2.04 -20.69
CA ARG A 172 11.93 1.25 -19.65
C ARG A 172 12.72 2.13 -18.69
N ILE A 173 13.44 3.13 -19.20
CA ILE A 173 14.12 4.13 -18.36
C ILE A 173 13.10 4.90 -17.49
N GLY A 174 11.98 5.34 -18.08
CA GLY A 174 10.89 5.98 -17.32
C GLY A 174 10.35 5.10 -16.18
N LEU A 175 10.16 3.80 -16.44
CA LEU A 175 9.70 2.85 -15.43
C LEU A 175 10.75 2.62 -14.33
N ARG A 176 12.04 2.62 -14.68
CA ARG A 176 13.14 2.55 -13.70
C ARG A 176 13.17 3.77 -12.79
N ILE A 177 12.97 4.97 -13.36
CA ILE A 177 12.87 6.22 -12.60
C ILE A 177 11.65 6.15 -11.65
N ALA A 178 10.49 5.72 -12.14
CA ALA A 178 9.30 5.56 -11.32
C ALA A 178 9.54 4.59 -10.15
N GLY A 179 10.19 3.44 -10.39
CA GLY A 179 10.59 2.51 -9.34
C GLY A 179 11.50 3.15 -8.27
N SER A 180 12.48 3.95 -8.69
CA SER A 180 13.36 4.68 -7.76
C SER A 180 12.63 5.73 -6.93
N TRP A 181 11.64 6.42 -7.52
CA TRP A 181 10.82 7.40 -6.80
C TRP A 181 9.92 6.74 -5.77
N VAL A 182 9.31 5.60 -6.11
CA VAL A 182 8.54 4.83 -5.12
C VAL A 182 9.44 4.34 -3.99
N ALA A 183 10.65 3.88 -4.29
CA ALA A 183 11.60 3.48 -3.25
C ALA A 183 11.99 4.63 -2.32
N ALA A 184 12.28 5.81 -2.89
CA ALA A 184 12.58 7.01 -2.11
C ALA A 184 11.37 7.45 -1.27
N SER A 185 10.15 7.46 -1.83
CA SER A 185 8.92 7.76 -1.10
C SER A 185 8.68 6.78 0.05
N ALA A 186 8.92 5.49 -0.16
CA ALA A 186 8.81 4.49 0.90
C ALA A 186 9.82 4.76 2.03
N MET A 187 11.07 5.15 1.71
CA MET A 187 12.06 5.54 2.71
C MET A 187 11.68 6.83 3.46
N LEU A 188 11.07 7.81 2.78
CA LEU A 188 10.59 9.02 3.43
C LEU A 188 9.48 8.71 4.44
N VAL A 189 8.48 7.92 4.03
CA VAL A 189 7.39 7.50 4.93
C VAL A 189 7.95 6.64 6.08
N LEU A 190 8.88 5.73 5.79
CA LEU A 190 9.55 4.91 6.80
C LEU A 190 10.32 5.77 7.82
N SER A 191 11.00 6.82 7.37
CA SER A 191 11.69 7.75 8.27
C SER A 191 10.71 8.51 9.17
N LEU A 192 9.52 8.86 8.67
CA LEU A 192 8.51 9.55 9.45
C LEU A 192 7.86 8.62 10.49
N SER A 193 7.60 7.36 10.14
CA SER A 193 7.01 6.38 11.07
C SER A 193 7.96 5.94 12.19
N LEU A 194 9.26 6.19 12.05
CA LEU A 194 10.25 5.93 13.11
C LEU A 194 10.43 7.09 14.09
N VAL A 195 9.99 8.31 13.73
CA VAL A 195 10.23 9.53 14.52
C VAL A 195 8.94 10.13 15.08
N GLY A 196 7.79 9.87 14.42
CA GLY A 196 6.46 10.24 14.91
C GLY A 196 5.89 9.25 15.91
#